data_AF-A0A1F5NRZ7-F1
#
_entry.id   AF-A0A1F5NRZ7-F1
#
_cell.length_a   1.000
_cell.length_b   1.000
_cell.length_c   1.000
_cell.angle_alpha   90.00
_cell.angle_beta   90.00
_cell.angle_gamma   90.00
#
_symmetry.space_group_name_H-M   'P 1'
#
loop_
_entity.id
_entity.type
_entity.pdbx_description
1 polymer ?
#
loop_
_entity_poly.entity_id
_entity_poly.type
_entity_poly.pdbx_seq_one_letter_code
_entity_poly.pdbx_strand_id
1 'polypeptide(L)'
;MKDFLKSKIATAMLAGALIFIMVITARILSSKRQVDQEIAKLESQINKMQTDNEQLSDLVKYFNTPEYQEKQAREKLNLKKDGEYVVVLPSTNNAEETDDLTLDPSQNYQRWFNYFFHAN
;
A
#
# COMPACT_ATOMS: atom_id res chain seq x y z
N MET A 1 24.59 -51.72 -43.23
CA MET A 1 23.93 -50.78 -42.30
C MET A 1 24.04 -49.31 -42.74
N LYS A 2 25.15 -48.87 -43.36
CA LYS A 2 25.32 -47.49 -43.88
C LYS A 2 24.50 -47.17 -45.15
N ASP A 3 24.15 -48.18 -45.95
CA ASP A 3 23.43 -47.96 -47.23
C ASP A 3 21.92 -47.72 -47.03
N PHE A 4 21.36 -48.19 -45.92
CA PHE A 4 19.99 -47.87 -45.51
C PHE A 4 19.80 -46.39 -45.19
N LEU A 5 20.81 -45.76 -44.56
CA LEU A 5 20.81 -44.34 -44.19
C LEU A 5 21.07 -43.38 -45.37
N LYS A 6 21.59 -43.89 -46.50
CA LYS A 6 21.76 -43.12 -47.75
C LYS A 6 20.52 -43.16 -48.65
N SER A 7 19.53 -43.98 -48.31
CA SER A 7 18.26 -44.02 -49.03
C SER A 7 17.48 -42.74 -48.79
N LYS A 8 17.01 -42.09 -49.87
CA LYS A 8 16.14 -40.89 -49.84
C LYS A 8 14.88 -41.10 -48.99
N ILE A 9 14.43 -42.36 -48.86
CA ILE A 9 13.25 -42.73 -48.07
C ILE A 9 13.58 -42.72 -46.58
N ALA A 10 14.74 -43.24 -46.18
CA ALA A 10 15.17 -43.24 -44.78
C ALA A 10 15.43 -41.82 -44.27
N THR A 11 16.03 -40.96 -45.10
CA THR A 11 16.23 -39.55 -44.75
C THR A 11 14.91 -38.79 -44.66
N ALA A 12 13.94 -39.04 -45.54
CA ALA A 12 12.61 -38.45 -45.46
C ALA A 12 11.85 -38.90 -44.20
N MET A 13 11.93 -40.19 -43.84
CA MET A 13 11.32 -40.72 -42.62
C MET A 13 11.94 -40.10 -41.36
N LEU A 14 13.28 -39.97 -41.33
CA LEU A 14 13.99 -39.31 -40.22
C LEU A 14 13.58 -37.84 -40.10
N ALA A 15 13.49 -37.11 -41.22
CA ALA A 15 13.06 -35.72 -41.24
C ALA A 15 11.61 -35.57 -40.73
N GLY A 16 10.72 -36.47 -41.15
CA GLY A 16 9.34 -36.52 -40.65
C GLY A 16 9.27 -36.78 -39.14
N ALA A 17 10.07 -37.71 -38.63
CA ALA A 17 10.16 -37.98 -37.19
C ALA A 17 10.69 -36.77 -36.40
N LEU A 18 11.70 -36.06 -36.92
CA LEU A 18 12.22 -34.84 -36.31
C LEU A 18 11.17 -33.72 -36.27
N ILE A 19 10.44 -33.50 -37.36
CA ILE A 19 9.35 -32.51 -37.41
C ILE A 19 8.25 -32.88 -36.41
N PHE A 20 7.88 -34.17 -36.33
CA PHE A 20 6.88 -34.64 -35.38
C PHE A 20 7.28 -34.38 -33.92
N ILE A 21 8.53 -34.69 -33.55
CA ILE A 21 9.08 -34.39 -32.22
C ILE A 21 9.10 -32.89 -31.96
N MET A 22 9.47 -32.08 -32.96
CA MET A 22 9.49 -30.62 -32.83
C MET A 22 8.09 -30.06 -32.56
N VAL A 23 7.05 -30.56 -33.24
CA VAL A 23 5.66 -30.13 -33.00
C VAL A 23 5.18 -30.53 -31.60
N ILE A 24 5.50 -31.74 -31.14
CA ILE A 24 5.12 -32.20 -29.80
C ILE A 24 5.80 -31.35 -28.72
N THR A 25 7.12 -31.16 -28.83
CA THR A 25 7.88 -30.38 -27.85
C THR A 25 7.45 -28.92 -27.81
N ALA A 26 7.13 -28.32 -28.96
CA ALA A 26 6.59 -26.97 -29.03
C ALA A 26 5.26 -26.83 -28.26
N ARG A 27 4.33 -27.78 -28.44
CA ARG A 27 3.05 -27.80 -27.70
C ARG A 27 3.25 -27.98 -26.20
N ILE A 28 4.13 -28.90 -25.79
CA ILE A 28 4.43 -29.13 -24.37
C ILE A 28 5.03 -27.87 -23.74
N LEU A 29 5.96 -27.21 -24.44
CA LEU A 29 6.59 -26.00 -23.94
C LEU A 29 5.59 -24.84 -23.81
N SER A 30 4.66 -24.70 -24.75
CA SER A 30 3.61 -23.68 -24.64
C SER A 30 2.69 -23.93 -23.46
N SER A 31 2.25 -25.18 -23.26
CA SER A 31 1.40 -25.54 -22.11
C SER A 31 2.13 -25.36 -20.79
N LYS A 32 3.41 -25.76 -20.72
CA LYS A 32 4.23 -25.57 -19.52
C LYS A 32 4.33 -24.08 -19.17
N ARG A 33 4.60 -23.21 -20.14
CA ARG A 33 4.66 -21.75 -19.90
C ARG A 33 3.36 -21.18 -19.34
N GLN A 34 2.20 -21.65 -19.80
CA GLN A 34 0.91 -21.21 -19.27
C GLN A 34 0.74 -21.64 -17.81
N VAL A 35 1.09 -22.88 -17.48
CA VAL A 35 1.05 -23.39 -16.11
C VAL A 35 2.02 -22.63 -15.21
N ASP A 36 3.26 -22.41 -15.65
CA ASP A 36 4.27 -21.65 -14.88
C ASP A 36 3.80 -20.19 -14.62
N GLN A 37 3.14 -19.56 -15.59
CA GLN A 37 2.54 -18.23 -15.42
C GLN A 37 1.39 -18.24 -14.41
N GLU A 38 0.55 -19.27 -14.43
CA GLU A 38 -0.54 -19.42 -13.48
C GLU A 38 -0.04 -19.67 -12.06
N ILE A 39 1.01 -20.48 -11.90
CA ILE A 39 1.71 -20.67 -10.63
C ILE A 39 2.24 -19.34 -10.11
N ALA A 40 3.00 -18.61 -10.92
CA ALA A 40 3.56 -17.31 -10.52
C ALA A 40 2.47 -16.30 -10.13
N LYS A 41 1.34 -16.30 -10.84
CA LYS A 41 0.17 -15.46 -10.50
C LYS A 41 -0.44 -15.87 -9.16
N LEU A 42 -0.62 -17.16 -8.90
CA LEU A 42 -1.16 -17.67 -7.65
C LEU A 42 -0.24 -17.39 -6.47
N GLU A 43 1.07 -17.57 -6.63
CA GLU A 43 2.08 -17.21 -5.63
C GLU A 43 2.05 -15.71 -5.31
N SER A 44 1.94 -14.86 -6.32
CA SER A 44 1.79 -13.41 -6.12
C SER A 44 0.51 -13.07 -5.36
N GLN A 45 -0.61 -13.75 -5.64
CA GLN A 45 -1.87 -13.56 -4.92
C GLN A 45 -1.76 -13.99 -3.45
N ILE A 46 -1.11 -15.12 -3.18
CA ILE A 46 -0.86 -15.61 -1.80
C ILE A 46 -0.05 -14.57 -1.03
N ASN A 47 1.06 -14.10 -1.59
CA ASN A 47 1.91 -13.09 -0.93
C ASN A 47 1.15 -11.80 -0.64
N LYS A 48 0.30 -11.36 -1.59
CA LYS A 48 -0.55 -10.18 -1.40
C LYS A 48 -1.55 -10.41 -0.27
N MET A 49 -2.28 -11.52 -0.28
CA MET A 49 -3.26 -11.85 0.77
C MET A 49 -2.60 -11.95 2.14
N GLN A 50 -1.40 -12.50 2.23
CA GLN A 50 -0.66 -12.58 3.49
C GLN A 50 -0.30 -11.18 3.99
N THR A 51 0.23 -10.33 3.12
CA THR A 51 0.55 -8.93 3.45
C THR A 51 -0.70 -8.17 3.92
N ASP A 52 -1.81 -8.31 3.19
CA ASP A 52 -3.09 -7.67 3.52
C ASP A 52 -3.61 -8.16 4.88
N ASN A 53 -3.45 -9.45 5.19
CA ASN A 53 -3.84 -10.03 6.47
C ASN A 53 -3.00 -9.49 7.63
N GLU A 54 -1.68 -9.42 7.46
CA GLU A 54 -0.75 -8.87 8.46
C GLU A 54 -1.09 -7.41 8.77
N GLN A 55 -1.31 -6.59 7.73
CA GLN A 55 -1.73 -5.19 7.87
C GLN A 55 -3.05 -5.07 8.62
N LEU A 56 -4.06 -5.88 8.24
CA LEU A 56 -5.36 -5.84 8.89
C LEU A 56 -5.28 -6.27 10.36
N SER A 57 -4.48 -7.30 10.66
CA SER A 57 -4.19 -7.72 12.03
C SER A 57 -3.57 -6.58 12.85
N ASP A 58 -2.62 -5.85 12.29
CA ASP A 58 -1.96 -4.75 12.99
C ASP A 58 -2.90 -3.55 13.20
N LEU A 59 -3.78 -3.26 12.24
CA LEU A 59 -4.87 -2.29 12.44
C LEU A 59 -5.80 -2.70 13.58
N VAL A 60 -6.19 -3.98 13.62
CA VAL A 60 -7.03 -4.51 14.71
C VAL A 60 -6.32 -4.36 16.07
N LYS A 61 -5.02 -4.67 16.15
CA LYS A 61 -4.24 -4.45 17.37
C LYS A 61 -4.23 -2.98 17.76
N TYR A 62 -4.00 -2.07 16.82
CA TYR A 62 -4.02 -0.62 17.06
C TYR A 62 -5.38 -0.13 17.58
N PHE A 63 -6.49 -0.59 17.00
CA PHE A 63 -7.82 -0.19 17.47
C PHE A 63 -8.18 -0.77 18.84
N ASN A 64 -7.54 -1.87 19.23
CA ASN A 64 -7.70 -2.46 20.56
C ASN A 64 -6.81 -1.81 21.62
N THR A 65 -5.92 -0.87 21.27
CA THR A 65 -5.10 -0.23 22.30
C THR A 65 -5.93 0.75 23.15
N PRO A 66 -5.60 0.91 24.44
CA PRO A 66 -6.28 1.84 25.32
C PRO A 66 -6.24 3.28 24.80
N GLU A 67 -5.13 3.69 24.17
CA GLU A 67 -4.93 5.05 23.67
C GLU A 67 -5.91 5.37 22.53
N TYR A 68 -6.12 4.42 21.61
CA TYR A 68 -7.09 4.59 20.53
C TYR A 68 -8.52 4.63 21.07
N GLN A 69 -8.85 3.72 21.99
CA GLN A 69 -10.17 3.68 22.63
C GLN A 69 -10.46 4.96 23.41
N GLU A 70 -9.47 5.46 24.17
CA GLU A 70 -9.58 6.72 24.90
C GLU A 70 -9.75 7.91 23.95
N LYS A 71 -8.98 7.95 22.85
CA LYS A 71 -9.13 8.99 21.81
C LYS A 71 -10.55 8.97 21.24
N GLN A 72 -11.07 7.80 20.86
CA GLN A 72 -12.44 7.69 20.34
C GLN A 72 -13.49 8.06 21.40
N ALA A 73 -13.29 7.70 22.67
CA ALA A 73 -14.19 8.10 23.75
C ALA A 73 -14.19 9.62 24.00
N ARG A 74 -13.01 10.26 23.97
CA ARG A 74 -12.88 11.72 24.04
C ARG A 74 -13.58 12.41 22.86
N GLU A 75 -13.36 11.94 21.64
CA GLU A 75 -13.91 12.54 20.41
C GLU A 75 -15.43 12.32 20.24
N LYS A 76 -15.93 11.12 20.57
CA LYS A 76 -17.32 10.73 20.29
C LYS A 76 -18.25 10.93 21.48
N LEU A 77 -17.74 10.73 22.69
CA LEU A 77 -18.55 10.74 23.91
C LEU A 77 -18.24 11.97 24.79
N ASN A 78 -17.33 12.84 24.37
CA ASN A 78 -16.80 13.94 25.20
C ASN A 78 -16.33 13.45 26.57
N LEU A 79 -15.85 12.19 26.63
CA LEU A 79 -15.35 11.60 27.86
C LEU A 79 -14.09 12.35 28.31
N LYS A 80 -13.99 12.62 29.61
CA LYS A 80 -12.87 13.34 30.21
C LYS A 80 -12.46 12.65 31.51
N LYS A 81 -11.18 12.71 31.85
CA LYS A 81 -10.66 12.24 33.15
C LYS A 81 -10.91 13.29 34.23
N ASP A 82 -10.84 12.86 35.49
CA ASP A 82 -10.96 13.76 36.63
C ASP A 82 -9.86 14.83 36.59
N GLY A 83 -10.28 16.10 36.68
CA GLY A 83 -9.39 17.26 36.56
C GLY A 83 -9.29 17.87 35.15
N GLU A 84 -9.90 17.28 34.12
CA GLU A 84 -9.93 17.84 32.76
C GLU A 84 -11.14 18.78 32.53
N TYR A 85 -10.92 19.90 31.84
CA TYR A 85 -11.95 20.87 31.44
C TYR A 85 -12.09 20.91 29.91
N VAL A 86 -13.31 20.73 29.42
CA VAL A 86 -13.63 20.78 27.97
C VAL A 86 -14.03 22.21 27.62
N VAL A 87 -13.32 22.82 26.67
CA VAL A 87 -13.64 24.16 26.15
C VAL A 87 -14.28 23.99 24.77
N VAL A 88 -15.55 24.37 24.65
CA VAL A 88 -16.23 24.44 23.35
C VAL A 88 -16.06 25.86 22.83
N LEU A 89 -15.25 26.02 21.79
CA LEU A 89 -15.12 27.30 21.10
C LEU A 89 -16.39 27.54 20.26
N PRO A 90 -17.03 28.72 20.36
CA PRO A 90 -18.12 29.05 19.46
C PRO A 90 -17.60 29.04 18.03
N SER A 91 -18.28 28.32 17.13
CA SER A 91 -18.01 28.41 15.71
C SER A 91 -18.34 29.83 15.28
N THR A 92 -17.33 30.63 14.94
CA THR A 92 -17.51 32.01 14.48
C THR A 92 -18.18 31.99 13.10
N ASN A 93 -19.51 31.83 13.09
CA ASN A 93 -20.37 32.13 11.95
C ASN A 93 -21.03 33.50 12.15
N ASN A 94 -20.30 34.46 12.71
CA ASN A 94 -20.61 35.87 12.58
C ASN A 94 -19.53 36.48 11.70
N ALA A 95 -19.76 36.37 10.39
CA ALA A 95 -19.18 37.29 9.43
C ALA A 95 -20.00 38.59 9.51
N GLU A 96 -19.70 39.43 10.50
CA GLU A 96 -20.03 40.86 10.46
C GLU A 96 -18.80 41.66 10.92
N GLU A 97 -18.12 42.15 9.87
CA GLU A 97 -17.26 43.33 9.70
C GLU A 97 -16.26 43.81 10.78
N THR A 98 -15.02 43.89 10.29
CA THR A 98 -13.99 44.92 10.52
C THR A 98 -13.34 45.01 11.90
N ASP A 99 -12.19 44.36 12.03
CA ASP A 99 -10.97 45.16 12.16
C ASP A 99 -9.86 44.50 11.33
N ASP A 100 -9.08 45.32 10.63
CA ASP A 100 -8.03 44.92 9.69
C ASP A 100 -6.86 44.26 10.45
N LEU A 101 -7.02 42.98 10.81
CA LEU A 101 -5.94 42.15 11.29
C LEU A 101 -5.08 41.72 10.10
N THR A 102 -4.32 42.68 9.57
CA THR A 102 -3.04 42.37 8.94
C THR A 102 -2.20 41.63 9.97
N LEU A 103 -2.20 40.29 9.88
CA LEU A 103 -1.32 39.43 10.66
C LEU A 103 0.10 39.65 10.15
N ASP A 104 0.71 40.77 10.54
CA ASP A 104 2.13 41.01 10.34
C ASP A 104 2.90 40.03 11.24
N PRO A 105 3.53 38.98 10.67
CA PRO A 105 4.28 38.01 11.46
C PRO A 105 5.46 38.67 12.17
N SER A 106 5.85 39.88 11.74
CA SER A 106 6.97 40.61 12.31
C SER A 106 6.70 41.13 13.73
N GLN A 107 5.44 41.37 14.08
CA GLN A 107 5.08 41.88 15.40
C GLN A 107 5.17 40.83 16.50
N ASN A 108 4.93 39.55 16.18
CA ASN A 108 4.93 38.49 17.19
C ASN A 108 6.33 38.24 17.75
N TYR A 109 7.36 38.14 16.90
CA TYR A 109 8.72 37.91 17.40
C TYR A 109 9.25 39.11 18.21
N GLN A 110 8.90 40.34 17.82
CA GLN A 110 9.28 41.56 18.55
C GLN A 110 8.65 41.60 19.94
N ARG A 111 7.38 41.19 20.08
CA ARG A 111 6.69 41.08 21.37
C ARG A 111 7.35 40.08 22.30
N TRP A 112 7.74 38.91 21.79
CA TRP A 112 8.49 37.91 22.56
C TRP A 112 9.86 38.44 23.00
N PHE A 113 10.59 39.10 22.09
CA PHE A 113 11.89 39.69 22.42
C PHE A 113 11.78 40.77 23.52
N ASN A 114 10.78 41.66 23.43
CA ASN A 114 10.57 42.67 24.45
C ASN A 114 10.17 42.07 25.81
N TYR A 115 9.32 41.05 25.83
CA TYR A 115 8.93 40.37 27.07
C TYR A 115 10.14 39.74 27.80
N PHE A 116 11.03 39.09 27.05
CA PHE A 116 12.16 38.37 27.64
C PHE A 116 13.38 39.24 27.93
N PHE A 117 13.58 40.34 27.21
CA PHE A 117 14.82 41.12 27.28
C PHE A 117 14.65 42.60 27.64
N HIS A 118 13.42 43.09 27.81
CA HIS A 118 13.13 44.49 28.18
C HIS A 118 12.21 44.66 29.40
N ALA A 119 12.02 43.63 30.23
CA ALA A 119 11.42 43.80 31.55
C ALA A 119 12.47 44.34 32.54
N ASN A 120 12.34 45.63 32.88
CA ASN A 120 13.00 46.29 34.01
C ASN A 120 11.93 46.72 35.01
#